data_AF-A0A9E0EJJ1-F1
#
_entry.id   AF-A0A9E0EJJ1-F1
#
_cell.length_a   1.000
_cell.length_b   1.000
_cell.length_c   1.000
_cell.angle_alpha   90.00
_cell.angle_beta   90.00
_cell.angle_gamma   90.00
#
_symmetry.space_group_name_H-M   'P 1'
#
loop_
_entity.id
_entity.type
_entity.pdbx_description
1 polymer ?
#
loop_
_entity_poly.entity_id
_entity_poly.type
_entity_poly.pdbx_seq_one_letter_code
_entity_poly.pdbx_strand_id
1 'polypeptide(L)'
;MKNIFKYLTSFMFLGLLFTACSPETFDGANADGIPSISDADYTVAVDQSTNNVTFQLNNKGCYPIWNIQGPPDIKTTVSHYEKKYILAGTYNYTLQIGNKNGFSDGVIKGTFKVDATRYDFGPTIANLTSGGTKEWRISSKDAAHLACGASGSDGTGWWKATPDEKSANGVYDDRITFDNSNAYTYSAGVDGKTFCNHGVTSFGISSSSDYDVVATTFPDINTNAKYALGYDDAAGMVTITLPAKTLFPYMADQKMMTGPETFKIASLTSKKMTLIYDVPGTIAWQIILINGADEAVETSFDPDKINWCDVNSDLNLGKSSNTAGKMTFFWSDNDAWTQTADPGFAYADGVYTITVPYATNAEWKGQCSIKEIPISIVKDANYDYSFTINASQDIQRMTFKVNKDPDVKDDPTTAFYNGTISLKKGDNLVRFAKRTSKFDFDQGKMVFDFGGAPANAVLKISNIIIQKHNPK
;
A
#
# COMPACT_ATOMS: atom_id res chain seq x y z
N MET A 1 -52.24 51.61 -57.64
CA MET A 1 -51.51 50.42 -57.16
C MET A 1 -50.42 50.06 -58.18
N LYS A 2 -49.26 50.73 -58.14
CA LYS A 2 -48.29 50.69 -59.25
C LYS A 2 -46.85 50.31 -58.88
N ASN A 3 -46.53 49.99 -57.61
CA ASN A 3 -45.12 49.80 -57.20
C ASN A 3 -44.83 48.51 -56.39
N ILE A 4 -45.75 47.53 -56.32
CA ILE A 4 -45.51 46.29 -55.52
C ILE A 4 -44.97 45.10 -56.34
N PHE A 5 -45.11 45.11 -57.66
CA PHE A 5 -44.65 43.99 -58.52
C PHE A 5 -43.22 44.15 -59.07
N LYS A 6 -42.50 45.24 -58.77
CA LYS A 6 -41.09 45.41 -59.17
C LYS A 6 -40.08 44.98 -58.10
N TYR A 7 -40.53 44.70 -56.87
CA TYR A 7 -39.64 44.29 -55.77
C TYR A 7 -39.72 42.79 -55.43
N LEU A 8 -40.48 41.99 -56.19
CA LEU A 8 -40.54 40.53 -55.99
C LEU A 8 -39.59 39.75 -56.90
N THR A 9 -39.01 40.38 -57.93
CA THR A 9 -38.01 39.79 -58.82
C THR A 9 -36.57 40.22 -58.51
N SER A 10 -36.37 41.11 -57.52
CA SER A 10 -35.04 41.54 -57.06
C SER A 10 -34.62 40.94 -55.71
N PHE A 11 -35.42 40.06 -55.11
CA PHE A 11 -35.07 39.39 -53.84
C PHE A 11 -34.84 37.88 -53.98
N MET A 12 -34.75 37.37 -55.21
CA MET A 12 -34.48 35.95 -55.50
C MET A 12 -33.26 35.78 -56.41
N PHE A 13 -32.24 36.62 -56.22
CA PHE A 13 -30.92 36.47 -56.84
C PHE A 13 -29.80 37.01 -55.92
N LEU A 14 -30.04 37.01 -54.60
CA LEU A 14 -29.06 37.42 -53.58
C LEU A 14 -28.90 36.34 -52.49
N GLY A 15 -29.04 35.09 -52.87
CA GLY A 15 -28.69 33.93 -52.06
C GLY A 15 -28.04 32.91 -52.98
N LEU A 16 -26.81 32.48 -52.66
CA LEU A 16 -25.89 31.59 -53.40
C LEU A 16 -24.65 32.25 -54.01
N LEU A 17 -24.16 33.37 -53.45
CA LEU A 17 -22.71 33.57 -53.36
C LEU A 17 -22.18 32.88 -52.09
N PHE A 18 -22.43 31.58 -51.98
CA PHE A 18 -21.44 30.76 -51.30
C PHE A 18 -20.26 30.75 -52.26
N THR A 19 -19.17 31.38 -51.86
CA THR A 19 -17.85 30.97 -52.34
C THR A 19 -17.77 29.48 -52.04
N ALA A 20 -18.20 28.65 -52.99
CA ALA A 20 -17.79 27.26 -53.01
C ALA A 20 -16.27 27.35 -53.00
N CYS A 21 -15.67 26.83 -51.92
CA CYS A 21 -14.26 26.47 -51.93
C CYS A 21 -14.01 25.88 -53.32
N SER A 22 -13.02 26.42 -54.03
CA SER A 22 -12.46 25.77 -55.22
C SER A 22 -12.49 24.27 -54.97
N PRO A 23 -13.10 23.45 -55.85
CA PRO A 23 -13.28 22.04 -55.57
C PRO A 23 -11.92 21.50 -55.15
N GLU A 24 -11.79 21.12 -53.88
CA GLU A 24 -10.57 20.48 -53.43
C GLU A 24 -10.53 19.17 -54.21
N THR A 25 -9.68 19.13 -55.23
CA THR A 25 -9.33 17.90 -55.92
C THR A 25 -8.64 17.05 -54.87
N PHE A 26 -9.40 16.14 -54.26
CA PHE A 26 -8.85 15.07 -53.45
C PHE A 26 -8.14 14.10 -54.39
N ASP A 27 -6.85 14.36 -54.64
CA ASP A 27 -5.96 13.36 -55.20
C ASP A 27 -5.86 12.23 -54.17
N GLY A 28 -6.60 11.14 -54.43
CA GLY A 28 -6.59 9.93 -53.62
C GLY A 28 -5.20 9.30 -53.51
N ALA A 29 -5.08 8.26 -52.69
CA ALA A 29 -3.83 7.53 -52.54
C ALA A 29 -3.35 6.97 -53.89
N ASN A 30 -2.08 7.20 -54.23
CA ASN A 30 -1.44 6.67 -55.43
C ASN A 30 -0.42 5.58 -55.03
N ALA A 31 -0.61 4.36 -55.50
CA ALA A 31 0.28 3.23 -55.21
C ALA A 31 1.74 3.51 -55.62
N ASP A 32 1.97 4.25 -56.71
CA ASP A 32 3.31 4.62 -57.17
C ASP A 32 4.00 5.64 -56.26
N GLY A 33 3.24 6.28 -55.37
CA GLY A 33 3.74 7.27 -54.42
C GLY A 33 4.03 6.73 -53.03
N ILE A 34 3.97 5.42 -52.81
CA ILE A 34 4.34 4.77 -51.55
C ILE A 34 5.86 4.87 -51.35
N PRO A 35 6.36 5.27 -50.17
CA PRO A 35 7.80 5.40 -49.95
C PRO A 35 8.47 4.01 -49.90
N SER A 36 9.62 3.85 -50.54
CA SER A 36 10.41 2.61 -50.40
C SER A 36 11.25 2.63 -49.13
N ILE A 37 11.37 1.49 -48.45
CA ILE A 37 12.22 1.38 -47.25
C ILE A 37 13.71 1.54 -47.59
N SER A 38 14.13 1.24 -48.83
CA SER A 38 15.53 1.41 -49.26
C SER A 38 15.98 2.87 -49.28
N ASP A 39 15.02 3.80 -49.39
CA ASP A 39 15.27 5.24 -49.45
C ASP A 39 15.25 5.90 -48.07
N ALA A 40 15.16 5.11 -47.00
CA ALA A 40 15.14 5.59 -45.62
C ALA A 40 16.44 6.33 -45.26
N ASP A 41 16.33 7.64 -45.06
CA ASP A 41 17.36 8.48 -44.45
C ASP A 41 16.98 8.75 -43.01
N TYR A 42 17.66 8.08 -42.08
CA TYR A 42 17.34 8.11 -40.66
C TYR A 42 18.59 8.07 -39.80
N THR A 43 18.45 8.46 -38.53
CA THR A 43 19.52 8.43 -37.55
C THR A 43 18.98 7.89 -36.22
N VAL A 44 19.75 7.00 -35.60
CA VAL A 44 19.57 6.58 -34.21
C VAL A 44 20.87 6.91 -33.47
N ALA A 45 20.82 7.95 -32.63
CA ALA A 45 21.99 8.46 -31.93
C ALA A 45 21.83 8.25 -30.42
N VAL A 46 22.91 7.81 -29.76
CA VAL A 46 22.93 7.61 -28.30
C VAL A 46 23.90 8.62 -27.68
N ASP A 47 23.40 9.47 -26.79
CA ASP A 47 24.24 10.25 -25.89
C ASP A 47 24.61 9.39 -24.67
N GLN A 48 25.80 8.79 -24.71
CA GLN A 48 26.30 7.94 -23.61
C GLN A 48 26.52 8.70 -22.30
N SER A 49 26.53 10.04 -22.30
CA SER A 49 26.69 10.85 -21.08
C SER A 49 25.37 11.08 -20.32
N THR A 50 24.23 10.88 -20.99
CA THR A 50 22.89 11.04 -20.41
C THR A 50 22.00 9.81 -20.56
N ASN A 51 22.41 8.84 -21.37
CA ASN A 51 21.62 7.72 -21.90
C ASN A 51 20.37 8.17 -22.65
N ASN A 52 20.39 9.35 -23.26
CA ASN A 52 19.31 9.77 -24.14
C ASN A 52 19.55 9.21 -25.55
N VAL A 53 18.51 8.63 -26.14
CA VAL A 53 18.56 8.05 -27.48
C VAL A 53 17.57 8.79 -28.37
N THR A 54 18.08 9.36 -29.47
CA THR A 54 17.30 10.15 -30.43
C THR A 54 17.04 9.33 -31.69
N PHE A 55 15.77 9.22 -32.07
CA PHE A 55 15.29 8.53 -33.28
C PHE A 55 14.75 9.55 -34.27
N GLN A 56 15.40 9.67 -35.42
CA GLN A 56 15.12 10.72 -36.38
C GLN A 56 14.94 10.15 -37.79
N LEU A 57 13.91 10.62 -38.49
CA LEU A 57 13.71 10.41 -39.93
C LEU A 57 13.91 11.75 -40.64
N ASN A 58 14.73 11.75 -41.69
CA ASN A 58 15.12 12.94 -42.46
C ASN A 58 14.36 13.05 -43.80
N ASN A 59 13.69 11.99 -44.25
CA ASN A 59 12.92 11.98 -45.49
C ASN A 59 11.81 13.05 -45.48
N LYS A 60 11.85 13.99 -46.43
CA LYS A 60 10.81 15.01 -46.60
C LYS A 60 9.49 14.38 -47.04
N GLY A 61 8.37 14.88 -46.51
CA GLY A 61 7.02 14.42 -46.87
C GLY A 61 6.66 13.03 -46.34
N CYS A 62 7.51 12.44 -45.50
CA CYS A 62 7.29 11.15 -44.87
C CYS A 62 7.30 11.29 -43.34
N TYR A 63 6.68 10.32 -42.65
CA TYR A 63 6.75 10.17 -41.20
C TYR A 63 7.22 8.75 -40.85
N PRO A 64 7.97 8.57 -39.75
CA PRO A 64 8.40 7.25 -39.33
C PRO A 64 7.27 6.48 -38.65
N ILE A 65 7.43 5.17 -38.55
CA ILE A 65 6.68 4.30 -37.63
C ILE A 65 7.74 3.47 -36.91
N TRP A 66 8.11 3.94 -35.72
CA TRP A 66 9.11 3.30 -34.88
C TRP A 66 8.46 2.28 -33.95
N ASN A 67 9.10 1.13 -33.78
CA ASN A 67 8.91 0.28 -32.59
C ASN A 67 10.26 0.20 -31.86
N ILE A 68 10.33 0.73 -30.65
CA ILE A 68 11.57 0.93 -29.90
C ILE A 68 11.52 0.09 -28.63
N GLN A 69 12.45 -0.85 -28.50
CA GLN A 69 12.53 -1.71 -27.32
C GLN A 69 12.97 -0.91 -26.09
N GLY A 70 12.42 -1.22 -24.92
CA GLY A 70 12.94 -0.81 -23.62
C GLY A 70 11.91 -1.00 -22.52
N PRO A 71 12.17 -0.57 -21.30
CA PRO A 71 11.15 -0.50 -20.26
C PRO A 71 10.52 0.91 -20.24
N PRO A 72 9.32 1.15 -20.81
CA PRO A 72 8.49 0.26 -21.62
C PRO A 72 8.84 0.32 -23.12
N ASP A 73 8.35 -0.65 -23.90
CA ASP A 73 8.43 -0.61 -25.35
C ASP A 73 7.57 0.55 -25.87
N ILE A 74 8.08 1.28 -26.88
CA ILE A 74 7.40 2.45 -27.43
C ILE A 74 7.09 2.24 -28.90
N LYS A 75 5.87 2.61 -29.31
CA LYS A 75 5.50 2.78 -30.71
C LYS A 75 5.20 4.25 -30.97
N THR A 76 5.84 4.85 -31.96
CA THR A 76 5.69 6.29 -32.22
C THR A 76 5.87 6.63 -33.69
N THR A 77 5.14 7.65 -34.16
CA THR A 77 5.28 8.22 -35.50
C THR A 77 6.02 9.56 -35.52
N VAL A 78 6.58 9.96 -34.39
CA VAL A 78 7.29 11.23 -34.22
C VAL A 78 8.72 11.11 -34.74
N SER A 79 9.14 12.04 -35.60
CA SER A 79 10.56 12.24 -35.93
C SER A 79 11.24 13.08 -34.85
N HIS A 80 12.53 12.83 -34.59
CA HIS A 80 13.27 13.38 -33.44
C HIS A 80 12.68 12.95 -32.09
N TYR A 81 12.18 11.72 -32.00
CA TYR A 81 11.72 11.17 -30.74
C TYR A 81 12.92 10.87 -29.85
N GLU A 82 12.89 11.35 -28.61
CA GLU A 82 13.92 11.08 -27.62
C GLU A 82 13.41 10.13 -26.54
N LYS A 83 14.24 9.18 -26.15
CA LYS A 83 13.97 8.26 -25.04
C LYS A 83 15.21 8.07 -24.19
N LYS A 84 15.04 8.25 -22.89
CA LYS A 84 16.08 7.98 -21.90
C LYS A 84 16.09 6.51 -21.51
N TYR A 85 17.29 5.96 -21.28
CA TYR A 85 17.49 4.59 -20.80
C TYR A 85 18.22 4.57 -19.47
N ILE A 86 17.69 3.81 -18.51
CA ILE A 86 18.32 3.68 -17.20
C ILE A 86 19.36 2.56 -17.19
N LEU A 87 19.08 1.41 -17.80
CA LEU A 87 19.97 0.26 -17.77
C LEU A 87 20.96 0.27 -18.94
N ALA A 88 22.18 -0.21 -18.71
CA ALA A 88 23.10 -0.57 -19.77
C ALA A 88 22.55 -1.77 -20.55
N GLY A 89 22.82 -1.82 -21.85
CA GLY A 89 22.40 -2.93 -22.68
C GLY A 89 22.40 -2.61 -24.16
N THR A 90 22.10 -3.64 -24.95
CA THR A 90 21.82 -3.51 -26.38
C THR A 90 20.33 -3.65 -26.59
N TYR A 91 19.73 -2.66 -27.22
CA TYR A 91 18.29 -2.58 -27.45
C TYR A 91 18.00 -2.63 -28.94
N ASN A 92 16.84 -3.20 -29.29
CA ASN A 92 16.38 -3.29 -30.67
C ASN A 92 15.42 -2.17 -31.02
N TYR A 93 15.35 -1.81 -32.29
CA TYR A 93 14.28 -1.00 -32.85
C TYR A 93 13.89 -1.50 -34.25
N THR A 94 12.68 -1.13 -34.67
CA THR A 94 12.26 -1.25 -36.06
C THR A 94 11.74 0.07 -36.61
N LEU A 95 11.90 0.28 -37.91
CA LEU A 95 11.43 1.45 -38.64
C LEU A 95 10.65 1.02 -39.89
N GLN A 96 9.46 1.59 -40.05
CA GLN A 96 8.79 1.73 -41.35
C GLN A 96 8.61 3.21 -41.66
N ILE A 97 8.39 3.55 -42.93
CA ILE A 97 8.16 4.93 -43.37
C ILE A 97 6.77 5.03 -43.98
N GLY A 98 6.02 6.07 -43.65
CA GLY A 98 4.71 6.35 -44.22
C GLY A 98 4.62 7.73 -44.86
N ASN A 99 3.70 7.89 -45.80
CA ASN A 99 3.26 9.18 -46.34
C ASN A 99 1.75 9.12 -46.67
N LYS A 100 1.23 10.11 -47.42
CA LYS A 100 -0.20 10.16 -47.78
C LYS A 100 -0.69 8.96 -48.62
N ASN A 101 0.21 8.23 -49.26
CA ASN A 101 -0.11 7.15 -50.19
C ASN A 101 -0.06 5.76 -49.54
N GLY A 102 0.59 5.62 -48.38
CA GLY A 102 0.73 4.34 -47.68
C GLY A 102 2.01 4.24 -46.88
N PHE A 103 2.37 3.00 -46.53
CA PHE A 103 3.56 2.66 -45.75
C PHE A 103 4.52 1.82 -46.60
N SER A 104 5.81 1.90 -46.27
CA SER A 104 6.86 1.18 -46.95
C SER A 104 6.64 -0.33 -46.97
N ASP A 105 7.05 -0.95 -48.08
CA ASP A 105 6.98 -2.39 -48.38
C ASP A 105 7.89 -3.26 -47.50
N GLY A 106 8.76 -2.64 -46.71
CA GLY A 106 9.65 -3.33 -45.77
C GLY A 106 9.79 -2.63 -44.41
N VAL A 107 10.65 -3.23 -43.59
CA VAL A 107 10.93 -2.82 -42.21
C VAL A 107 12.45 -2.87 -42.01
N ILE A 108 13.05 -1.77 -41.56
CA ILE A 108 14.42 -1.78 -41.05
C ILE A 108 14.40 -2.33 -39.63
N LYS A 109 15.35 -3.22 -39.31
CA LYS A 109 15.62 -3.71 -37.96
C LYS A 109 17.02 -3.28 -37.58
N GLY A 110 17.17 -2.61 -36.45
CA GLY A 110 18.47 -2.14 -35.98
C GLY A 110 18.62 -2.29 -34.48
N THR A 111 19.84 -2.00 -34.01
CA THR A 111 20.17 -2.00 -32.59
C THR A 111 20.94 -0.75 -32.21
N PHE A 112 20.86 -0.37 -30.94
CA PHE A 112 21.75 0.63 -30.34
C PHE A 112 22.20 0.14 -28.97
N LYS A 113 23.34 0.65 -28.51
CA LYS A 113 23.95 0.24 -27.24
C LYS A 113 23.97 1.41 -26.27
N VAL A 114 23.59 1.14 -25.03
CA VAL A 114 23.75 2.01 -23.87
C VAL A 114 24.86 1.42 -23.01
N ASP A 115 25.94 2.17 -22.81
CA ASP A 115 27.17 1.61 -22.22
C ASP A 115 27.13 1.48 -20.70
N ALA A 116 26.37 2.34 -20.01
CA ALA A 116 26.36 2.40 -18.56
C ALA A 116 24.95 2.49 -17.97
N THR A 117 24.73 1.78 -16.87
CA THR A 117 23.53 1.90 -16.06
C THR A 117 23.57 3.21 -15.27
N ARG A 118 22.52 4.01 -15.33
CA ARG A 118 22.35 5.29 -14.60
C ARG A 118 21.34 5.17 -13.47
N TYR A 119 21.53 4.14 -12.64
CA TYR A 119 20.81 3.95 -11.38
C TYR A 119 21.73 3.34 -10.34
N ASP A 120 21.66 3.84 -9.11
CA ASP A 120 22.42 3.29 -7.98
C ASP A 120 21.62 2.17 -7.30
N PHE A 121 21.98 0.92 -7.61
CA PHE A 121 21.41 -0.25 -6.94
C PHE A 121 22.04 -0.56 -5.58
N GLY A 122 23.05 0.20 -5.15
CA GLY A 122 23.75 0.00 -3.87
C GLY A 122 22.82 -0.11 -2.67
N PRO A 123 21.87 0.83 -2.46
CA PRO A 123 20.89 0.75 -1.38
C PRO A 123 19.99 -0.48 -1.46
N THR A 124 19.56 -0.86 -2.66
CA THR A 124 18.77 -2.08 -2.88
C THR A 124 19.56 -3.31 -2.49
N ILE A 125 20.80 -3.44 -2.98
CA ILE A 125 21.67 -4.59 -2.69
C ILE A 125 21.95 -4.67 -1.18
N ALA A 126 22.24 -3.54 -0.53
CA ALA A 126 22.47 -3.50 0.91
C ALA A 126 21.26 -4.01 1.71
N ASN A 127 20.05 -3.55 1.37
CA ASN A 127 18.83 -4.02 2.03
C ASN A 127 18.46 -5.45 1.66
N LEU A 128 18.64 -5.86 0.41
CA LEU A 128 18.29 -7.18 -0.09
C LEU A 128 19.20 -8.28 0.45
N THR A 129 20.49 -7.98 0.70
CA THR A 129 21.55 -8.99 0.95
C THR A 129 22.33 -8.77 2.25
N SER A 130 22.11 -7.66 2.97
CA SER A 130 22.95 -7.25 4.11
C SER A 130 24.43 -7.10 3.79
N GLY A 131 24.78 -6.88 2.52
CA GLY A 131 26.17 -6.81 2.04
C GLY A 131 26.84 -8.17 1.84
N GLY A 132 26.11 -9.28 2.00
CA GLY A 132 26.60 -10.65 1.82
C GLY A 132 25.48 -11.55 1.32
N THR A 133 24.89 -12.32 2.22
CA THR A 133 23.71 -13.15 1.98
C THR A 133 22.59 -12.76 2.94
N LYS A 134 21.34 -12.82 2.48
CA LYS A 134 20.18 -12.62 3.36
C LYS A 134 19.03 -13.53 2.95
N GLU A 135 18.52 -14.25 3.95
CA GLU A 135 17.34 -15.09 3.85
C GLU A 135 16.06 -14.26 4.06
N TRP A 136 15.02 -14.62 3.33
CA TRP A 136 13.67 -14.05 3.37
C TRP A 136 12.63 -15.18 3.37
N ARG A 137 11.46 -14.90 3.89
CA ARG A 137 10.28 -15.77 3.84
C ARG A 137 9.01 -14.96 3.73
N ILE A 138 7.91 -15.58 3.32
CA ILE A 138 6.60 -14.90 3.36
C ILE A 138 6.25 -14.58 4.81
N SER A 139 5.80 -13.34 5.07
CA SER A 139 5.25 -12.99 6.38
C SER A 139 3.95 -13.74 6.61
N SER A 140 3.77 -14.31 7.80
CA SER A 140 2.48 -14.90 8.18
C SER A 140 1.60 -13.92 8.94
N LYS A 141 2.17 -12.85 9.51
CA LYS A 141 1.44 -11.92 10.38
C LYS A 141 0.96 -10.64 9.71
N ASP A 142 1.57 -10.24 8.60
CA ASP A 142 1.11 -9.09 7.85
C ASP A 142 -0.22 -9.37 7.15
N ALA A 143 -1.20 -8.49 7.31
CA ALA A 143 -2.39 -8.52 6.46
C ALA A 143 -1.98 -8.24 4.99
N ALA A 144 -2.63 -8.92 4.05
CA ALA A 144 -2.32 -8.86 2.62
C ALA A 144 -0.87 -9.30 2.28
N HIS A 145 -0.26 -10.16 3.11
CA HIS A 145 1.07 -10.73 2.82
C HIS A 145 1.07 -11.56 1.54
N LEU A 146 -0.06 -12.15 1.20
CA LEU A 146 -0.43 -12.61 -0.13
C LEU A 146 -1.73 -11.89 -0.50
N ALA A 147 -1.78 -11.31 -1.69
CA ALA A 147 -2.97 -10.67 -2.19
C ALA A 147 -3.01 -10.73 -3.73
N CYS A 148 -4.20 -10.56 -4.30
CA CYS A 148 -4.35 -10.35 -5.73
C CYS A 148 -5.32 -9.24 -6.07
N GLY A 149 -5.15 -8.67 -7.26
CA GLY A 149 -5.95 -7.57 -7.79
C GLY A 149 -5.80 -7.41 -9.30
N ALA A 150 -6.44 -6.37 -9.82
CA ALA A 150 -6.37 -6.05 -11.25
C ALA A 150 -4.92 -5.83 -11.71
N SER A 151 -4.59 -6.26 -12.93
CA SER A 151 -3.29 -5.99 -13.53
C SER A 151 -2.98 -4.48 -13.57
N GLY A 152 -1.72 -4.11 -13.38
CA GLY A 152 -1.26 -2.73 -13.27
C GLY A 152 -1.57 -2.04 -11.92
N SER A 153 -2.14 -2.76 -10.94
CA SER A 153 -2.36 -2.26 -9.57
C SER A 153 -1.28 -2.76 -8.59
N ASP A 154 -1.44 -2.45 -7.30
CA ASP A 154 -0.63 -3.02 -6.22
C ASP A 154 -0.95 -4.50 -5.91
N GLY A 155 -1.95 -5.07 -6.57
CA GLY A 155 -2.35 -6.46 -6.36
C GLY A 155 -3.16 -6.71 -5.09
N THR A 156 -3.86 -5.70 -4.54
CA THR A 156 -4.61 -5.85 -3.26
C THR A 156 -6.13 -5.69 -3.39
N GLY A 157 -6.63 -5.59 -4.63
CA GLY A 157 -8.02 -5.20 -4.92
C GLY A 157 -9.08 -6.31 -4.86
N TRP A 158 -8.72 -7.59 -4.98
CA TRP A 158 -9.67 -8.71 -5.09
C TRP A 158 -9.65 -9.66 -3.89
N TRP A 159 -8.47 -10.09 -3.46
CA TRP A 159 -8.29 -10.92 -2.28
C TRP A 159 -7.05 -10.49 -1.51
N LYS A 160 -7.10 -10.59 -0.17
CA LYS A 160 -6.04 -10.24 0.75
C LYS A 160 -6.02 -11.26 1.88
N ALA A 161 -4.93 -12.02 1.99
CA ALA A 161 -4.74 -12.97 3.08
C ALA A 161 -4.78 -12.24 4.44
N THR A 162 -5.61 -12.73 5.34
CA THR A 162 -5.57 -12.38 6.76
C THR A 162 -4.35 -13.03 7.44
N PRO A 163 -3.92 -12.51 8.61
CA PRO A 163 -2.83 -13.15 9.35
C PRO A 163 -3.07 -14.65 9.56
N ASP A 164 -2.04 -15.45 9.30
CA ASP A 164 -2.01 -16.91 9.39
C ASP A 164 -2.97 -17.67 8.47
N GLU A 165 -3.62 -17.02 7.48
CA GLU A 165 -4.62 -17.66 6.62
C GLU A 165 -4.11 -18.91 5.88
N LYS A 166 -2.79 -18.99 5.62
CA LYS A 166 -2.16 -20.12 4.93
C LYS A 166 -1.36 -21.04 5.86
N SER A 167 -1.70 -21.10 7.15
CA SER A 167 -0.95 -21.91 8.13
C SER A 167 -1.00 -23.41 7.89
N ALA A 168 -1.94 -23.89 7.07
CA ALA A 168 -2.06 -25.29 6.69
C ALA A 168 -1.31 -25.65 5.39
N ASN A 169 -0.69 -24.66 4.72
CA ASN A 169 0.01 -24.81 3.45
C ASN A 169 1.52 -24.67 3.62
N GLY A 170 2.28 -25.21 2.67
CA GLY A 170 3.75 -25.20 2.66
C GLY A 170 4.32 -23.89 2.14
N VAL A 171 3.88 -22.76 2.72
CA VAL A 171 4.25 -21.41 2.25
C VAL A 171 5.05 -20.62 3.30
N TYR A 172 4.84 -20.87 4.58
CA TYR A 172 5.43 -20.07 5.66
C TYR A 172 6.79 -20.59 6.15
N ASP A 173 7.10 -21.87 5.95
CA ASP A 173 8.41 -22.46 6.26
C ASP A 173 9.40 -22.37 5.09
N ASP A 174 8.93 -22.02 3.89
CA ASP A 174 9.76 -21.72 2.74
C ASP A 174 10.74 -20.57 2.98
N ARG A 175 11.95 -20.70 2.41
CA ARG A 175 13.02 -19.72 2.48
C ARG A 175 13.57 -19.41 1.10
N ILE A 176 13.81 -18.12 0.86
CA ILE A 176 14.59 -17.66 -0.29
C ILE A 176 15.79 -16.86 0.21
N THR A 177 16.93 -16.99 -0.44
CA THR A 177 18.12 -16.22 -0.09
C THR A 177 18.61 -15.47 -1.31
N PHE A 178 18.87 -14.18 -1.15
CA PHE A 178 19.57 -13.36 -2.12
C PHE A 178 20.99 -13.09 -1.64
N ASP A 179 21.96 -13.20 -2.54
CA ASP A 179 23.34 -12.81 -2.26
C ASP A 179 23.81 -11.62 -3.10
N ASN A 180 24.89 -10.97 -2.66
CA ASN A 180 25.49 -9.81 -3.31
C ASN A 180 26.26 -10.12 -4.62
N SER A 181 26.33 -11.40 -5.02
CA SER A 181 26.89 -11.91 -6.27
C SER A 181 25.80 -12.29 -7.29
N ASN A 182 24.58 -11.79 -7.07
CA ASN A 182 23.40 -12.03 -7.87
C ASN A 182 22.88 -13.48 -7.82
N ALA A 183 23.25 -14.29 -6.82
CA ALA A 183 22.69 -15.63 -6.65
C ALA A 183 21.43 -15.64 -5.80
N TYR A 184 20.57 -16.58 -6.15
CA TYR A 184 19.30 -16.87 -5.52
C TYR A 184 19.28 -18.34 -5.12
N THR A 185 18.82 -18.63 -3.91
CA THR A 185 18.54 -20.02 -3.49
C THR A 185 17.17 -20.12 -2.86
N TYR A 186 16.50 -21.26 -3.05
CA TYR A 186 15.21 -21.59 -2.47
C TYR A 186 15.30 -22.87 -1.63
N SER A 187 14.58 -22.90 -0.51
CA SER A 187 14.39 -24.05 0.36
C SER A 187 12.90 -24.19 0.70
N ALA A 188 12.36 -25.39 0.51
CA ALA A 188 10.96 -25.76 0.78
C ALA A 188 10.68 -26.06 2.27
N GLY A 189 11.46 -25.45 3.16
CA GLY A 189 11.34 -25.65 4.60
C GLY A 189 11.45 -27.11 5.06
N VAL A 190 10.71 -27.42 6.12
CA VAL A 190 10.71 -28.74 6.78
C VAL A 190 9.71 -29.68 6.12
N ASP A 191 8.60 -29.14 5.62
CA ASP A 191 7.55 -29.95 5.01
C ASP A 191 7.90 -30.40 3.57
N GLY A 192 8.89 -29.76 2.96
CA GLY A 192 9.40 -30.07 1.63
C GLY A 192 8.46 -29.66 0.50
N LYS A 193 7.49 -28.77 0.77
CA LYS A 193 6.44 -28.37 -0.18
C LYS A 193 6.59 -26.91 -0.60
N THR A 194 5.94 -26.59 -1.70
CA THR A 194 5.78 -25.22 -2.20
C THR A 194 4.30 -24.98 -2.47
N PHE A 195 3.80 -23.82 -2.07
CA PHE A 195 2.41 -23.43 -2.33
C PHE A 195 2.24 -22.86 -3.76
N CYS A 196 1.18 -23.30 -4.45
CA CYS A 196 0.96 -23.02 -5.86
C CYS A 196 -0.46 -22.54 -6.12
N ASN A 197 -0.60 -21.52 -6.97
CA ASN A 197 -1.91 -21.13 -7.50
C ASN A 197 -2.50 -22.26 -8.34
N HIS A 198 -3.82 -22.46 -8.26
CA HIS A 198 -4.51 -23.53 -9.00
C HIS A 198 -4.32 -23.47 -10.53
N GLY A 199 -4.04 -22.29 -11.09
CA GLY A 199 -3.75 -22.09 -12.51
C GLY A 199 -2.36 -22.58 -12.94
N VAL A 200 -1.45 -22.83 -11.98
CA VAL A 200 -0.17 -23.48 -12.26
C VAL A 200 -0.44 -24.96 -12.50
N THR A 201 -0.24 -25.43 -13.72
CA THR A 201 -0.51 -26.82 -14.13
C THR A 201 0.74 -27.52 -14.66
N SER A 202 1.86 -26.81 -14.80
CA SER A 202 3.18 -27.38 -15.14
C SER A 202 3.58 -28.53 -14.21
N PHE A 203 3.02 -28.55 -13.01
CA PHE A 203 3.26 -29.59 -12.03
C PHE A 203 2.40 -30.86 -12.23
N GLY A 204 1.73 -31.01 -13.37
CA GLY A 204 0.87 -32.17 -13.63
C GLY A 204 -0.32 -32.32 -12.66
N ILE A 205 -0.56 -31.30 -11.84
CA ILE A 205 -1.65 -31.21 -10.87
C ILE A 205 -2.71 -30.27 -11.46
N SER A 206 -3.93 -30.78 -11.56
CA SER A 206 -5.11 -29.99 -11.90
C SER A 206 -6.03 -29.96 -10.68
N SER A 207 -6.23 -28.78 -10.12
CA SER A 207 -7.02 -28.56 -8.90
C SER A 207 -7.99 -27.41 -9.10
N SER A 208 -9.14 -27.44 -8.42
CA SER A 208 -10.09 -26.32 -8.38
C SER A 208 -9.72 -25.27 -7.32
N SER A 209 -8.70 -25.53 -6.50
CA SER A 209 -8.16 -24.62 -5.50
C SER A 209 -6.64 -24.63 -5.52
N ASP A 210 -6.02 -23.60 -4.96
CA ASP A 210 -4.58 -23.58 -4.72
C ASP A 210 -4.14 -24.81 -3.93
N TYR A 211 -2.91 -25.25 -4.15
CA TYR A 211 -2.43 -26.56 -3.69
C TYR A 211 -0.95 -26.52 -3.31
N ASP A 212 -0.53 -27.47 -2.48
CA ASP A 212 0.87 -27.70 -2.18
C ASP A 212 1.45 -28.80 -3.07
N VAL A 213 2.67 -28.61 -3.55
CA VAL A 213 3.43 -29.60 -4.31
C VAL A 213 4.76 -29.87 -3.64
N VAL A 214 5.25 -31.10 -3.67
CA VAL A 214 6.60 -31.40 -3.16
C VAL A 214 7.63 -30.77 -4.10
N ALA A 215 8.53 -29.95 -3.54
CA ALA A 215 9.43 -29.11 -4.32
C ALA A 215 10.35 -29.90 -5.27
N THR A 216 10.63 -31.17 -4.95
CA THR A 216 11.49 -32.06 -5.75
C THR A 216 10.74 -32.87 -6.81
N THR A 217 9.42 -32.70 -6.96
CA THR A 217 8.61 -33.52 -7.88
C THR A 217 8.97 -33.30 -9.36
N PHE A 218 9.62 -32.19 -9.71
CA PHE A 218 9.85 -31.81 -11.11
C PHE A 218 11.32 -31.87 -11.51
N PRO A 219 11.68 -32.65 -12.55
CA PRO A 219 13.00 -32.53 -13.15
C PRO A 219 13.14 -31.12 -13.74
N ASP A 220 14.34 -30.55 -13.59
CA ASP A 220 14.72 -29.22 -14.08
C ASP A 220 14.13 -28.01 -13.33
N ILE A 221 13.60 -28.20 -12.12
CA ILE A 221 13.24 -27.09 -11.25
C ILE A 221 14.49 -26.45 -10.63
N ASN A 222 14.58 -25.12 -10.64
CA ASN A 222 15.71 -24.36 -10.11
C ASN A 222 15.45 -23.99 -8.65
N THR A 223 16.16 -24.66 -7.73
CA THR A 223 16.32 -24.22 -6.34
C THR A 223 17.54 -23.32 -6.16
N ASN A 224 18.38 -23.22 -7.18
CA ASN A 224 19.54 -22.33 -7.26
C ASN A 224 19.47 -21.60 -8.61
N ALA A 225 19.58 -20.28 -8.59
CA ALA A 225 19.47 -19.44 -9.78
C ALA A 225 20.34 -18.18 -9.67
N LYS A 226 20.36 -17.39 -10.75
CA LYS A 226 20.85 -16.01 -10.71
C LYS A 226 19.68 -15.06 -10.87
N TYR A 227 19.60 -14.05 -10.00
CA TYR A 227 18.62 -12.97 -10.13
C TYR A 227 19.26 -11.77 -10.84
N ALA A 228 18.45 -10.98 -11.54
CA ALA A 228 18.89 -9.73 -12.14
C ALA A 228 18.11 -8.56 -11.53
N LEU A 229 18.82 -7.51 -11.11
CA LEU A 229 18.19 -6.25 -10.79
C LEU A 229 17.93 -5.46 -12.07
N GLY A 230 16.75 -4.88 -12.16
CA GLY A 230 16.36 -3.98 -13.23
C GLY A 230 15.64 -2.75 -12.70
N TYR A 231 15.09 -1.97 -13.62
CA TYR A 231 14.29 -0.80 -13.29
C TYR A 231 13.13 -0.69 -14.28
N ASP A 232 11.94 -0.47 -13.76
CA ASP A 232 10.73 -0.19 -14.51
C ASP A 232 10.51 1.33 -14.50
N ASP A 233 10.89 1.99 -15.59
CA ASP A 233 10.78 3.45 -15.74
C ASP A 233 9.33 3.93 -15.65
N ALA A 234 8.37 3.14 -16.15
CA ALA A 234 6.96 3.52 -16.14
C ALA A 234 6.37 3.51 -14.73
N ALA A 235 6.84 2.58 -13.90
CA ALA A 235 6.39 2.45 -12.51
C ALA A 235 7.30 3.17 -11.51
N GLY A 236 8.48 3.63 -11.93
CA GLY A 236 9.49 4.25 -11.06
C GLY A 236 10.06 3.28 -10.02
N MET A 237 10.07 1.97 -10.31
CA MET A 237 10.40 0.91 -9.34
C MET A 237 11.60 0.08 -9.78
N VAL A 238 12.42 -0.32 -8.81
CA VAL A 238 13.42 -1.37 -9.00
C VAL A 238 12.71 -2.71 -9.22
N THR A 239 13.30 -3.56 -10.05
CA THR A 239 12.77 -4.90 -10.31
C THR A 239 13.77 -6.00 -9.98
N ILE A 240 13.26 -7.19 -9.71
CA ILE A 240 14.03 -8.44 -9.58
C ILE A 240 13.48 -9.41 -10.62
N THR A 241 14.34 -9.89 -11.51
CA THR A 241 14.00 -10.93 -12.48
C THR A 241 14.61 -12.27 -12.06
N LEU A 242 13.79 -13.32 -12.04
CA LEU A 242 14.21 -14.71 -11.83
C LEU A 242 14.03 -15.49 -13.14
N PRO A 243 14.89 -16.49 -13.44
CA PRO A 243 14.72 -17.31 -14.62
C PRO A 243 13.51 -18.24 -14.48
N ALA A 244 13.03 -18.77 -15.62
CA ALA A 244 11.96 -19.75 -15.65
C ALA A 244 12.26 -20.94 -14.72
N LYS A 245 11.19 -21.55 -14.18
CA LYS A 245 11.27 -22.73 -13.30
C LYS A 245 12.03 -22.49 -12.00
N THR A 246 12.23 -21.23 -11.59
CA THR A 246 12.80 -20.92 -10.27
C THR A 246 11.72 -21.07 -9.21
N LEU A 247 11.92 -21.95 -8.23
CA LEU A 247 10.96 -22.07 -7.12
C LEU A 247 10.96 -20.79 -6.31
N PHE A 248 9.75 -20.43 -5.90
CA PHE A 248 9.45 -19.28 -5.08
C PHE A 248 8.37 -19.69 -4.07
N PRO A 249 8.34 -19.11 -2.85
CA PRO A 249 7.41 -19.53 -1.80
C PRO A 249 5.94 -19.60 -2.20
N TYR A 250 5.53 -18.74 -3.14
CA TYR A 250 4.24 -18.86 -3.81
C TYR A 250 4.42 -18.84 -5.33
N MET A 251 4.10 -19.94 -5.99
CA MET A 251 4.05 -20.02 -7.45
C MET A 251 2.71 -19.45 -7.92
N ALA A 252 2.68 -18.13 -8.15
CA ALA A 252 1.45 -17.37 -8.34
C ALA A 252 0.82 -17.50 -9.75
N ASP A 253 1.63 -17.83 -10.77
CA ASP A 253 1.15 -17.98 -12.15
C ASP A 253 2.02 -18.98 -12.92
N GLN A 254 1.39 -19.66 -13.89
CA GLN A 254 2.04 -20.64 -14.77
C GLN A 254 3.26 -20.06 -15.51
N LYS A 255 3.29 -18.76 -15.78
CA LYS A 255 4.41 -18.13 -16.48
C LYS A 255 5.74 -18.21 -15.73
N MET A 256 5.72 -18.30 -14.40
CA MET A 256 6.92 -18.56 -13.58
C MET A 256 7.60 -19.89 -13.96
N MET A 257 6.87 -20.82 -14.56
CA MET A 257 7.38 -22.11 -15.04
C MET A 257 7.83 -22.10 -16.51
N THR A 258 7.35 -21.14 -17.31
CA THR A 258 7.55 -21.14 -18.77
C THR A 258 8.47 -20.02 -19.27
N GLY A 259 8.68 -18.96 -18.49
CA GLY A 259 9.53 -17.83 -18.84
C GLY A 259 10.22 -17.19 -17.63
N PRO A 260 11.26 -16.37 -17.84
CA PRO A 260 11.80 -15.53 -16.79
C PRO A 260 10.75 -14.50 -16.36
N GLU A 261 10.57 -14.32 -15.05
CA GLU A 261 9.54 -13.45 -14.50
C GLU A 261 10.13 -12.35 -13.63
N THR A 262 9.48 -11.19 -13.67
CA THR A 262 9.96 -9.95 -13.06
C THR A 262 9.01 -9.45 -11.99
N PHE A 263 9.54 -9.25 -10.79
CA PHE A 263 8.86 -8.68 -9.64
C PHE A 263 9.26 -7.21 -9.50
N LYS A 264 8.29 -6.32 -9.29
CA LYS A 264 8.55 -4.91 -8.93
C LYS A 264 8.71 -4.82 -7.41
N ILE A 265 9.75 -4.15 -6.94
CA ILE A 265 9.97 -3.89 -5.52
C ILE A 265 9.18 -2.63 -5.13
N ALA A 266 7.99 -2.82 -4.57
CA ALA A 266 7.13 -1.72 -4.12
C ALA A 266 7.66 -1.06 -2.84
N SER A 267 8.25 -1.85 -1.95
CA SER A 267 8.99 -1.34 -0.79
C SER A 267 10.08 -2.32 -0.37
N LEU A 268 11.18 -1.79 0.16
CA LEU A 268 12.29 -2.59 0.67
C LEU A 268 12.99 -1.88 1.83
N THR A 269 13.08 -2.57 2.95
CA THR A 269 13.89 -2.22 4.12
C THR A 269 14.86 -3.36 4.43
N SER A 270 15.66 -3.23 5.49
CA SER A 270 16.51 -4.32 5.95
C SER A 270 15.73 -5.55 6.46
N LYS A 271 14.43 -5.38 6.77
CA LYS A 271 13.57 -6.39 7.42
C LYS A 271 12.36 -6.83 6.62
N LYS A 272 11.83 -5.98 5.74
CA LYS A 272 10.58 -6.24 5.01
C LYS A 272 10.72 -5.82 3.55
N MET A 273 10.18 -6.64 2.66
CA MET A 273 10.13 -6.43 1.22
C MET A 273 8.72 -6.69 0.70
N THR A 274 8.16 -5.75 -0.04
CA THR A 274 6.89 -5.95 -0.76
C THR A 274 7.19 -6.06 -2.24
N LEU A 275 6.83 -7.19 -2.82
CA LEU A 275 6.93 -7.46 -4.24
C LEU A 275 5.56 -7.36 -4.89
N ILE A 276 5.52 -6.83 -6.11
CA ILE A 276 4.38 -6.90 -7.01
C ILE A 276 4.78 -7.75 -8.20
N TYR A 277 4.04 -8.83 -8.44
CA TYR A 277 4.14 -9.65 -9.63
C TYR A 277 2.92 -9.39 -10.51
N ASP A 278 3.11 -8.62 -11.58
CA ASP A 278 2.04 -8.23 -12.49
C ASP A 278 2.11 -9.07 -13.77
N VAL A 279 1.02 -9.78 -14.07
CA VAL A 279 0.80 -10.47 -15.33
C VAL A 279 -0.05 -9.55 -16.21
N PRO A 280 0.55 -8.85 -17.20
CA PRO A 280 -0.12 -7.76 -17.90
C PRO A 280 -1.45 -8.18 -18.53
N GLY A 281 -2.50 -7.40 -18.21
CA GLY A 281 -3.86 -7.65 -18.70
C GLY A 281 -4.62 -8.77 -17.99
N THR A 282 -4.00 -9.45 -17.03
CA THR A 282 -4.61 -10.59 -16.31
C THR A 282 -4.80 -10.29 -14.83
N ILE A 283 -3.71 -10.23 -14.06
CA ILE A 283 -3.76 -10.18 -12.59
C ILE A 283 -2.44 -9.62 -12.05
N ALA A 284 -2.52 -8.88 -10.95
CA ALA A 284 -1.37 -8.49 -10.16
C ALA A 284 -1.42 -9.18 -8.79
N TRP A 285 -0.27 -9.66 -8.34
CA TRP A 285 -0.09 -10.31 -7.04
C TRP A 285 0.80 -9.45 -6.15
N GLN A 286 0.39 -9.24 -4.90
CA GLN A 286 1.27 -8.72 -3.86
C GLN A 286 1.84 -9.86 -3.03
N ILE A 287 3.15 -9.80 -2.78
CA ILE A 287 3.85 -10.76 -1.92
C ILE A 287 4.73 -9.99 -0.93
N ILE A 288 4.46 -10.18 0.37
CA ILE A 288 5.25 -9.57 1.45
C ILE A 288 6.19 -10.61 2.04
N LEU A 289 7.48 -10.29 1.99
CA LEU A 289 8.57 -11.07 2.52
C LEU A 289 9.22 -10.34 3.70
N ILE A 290 9.73 -11.12 4.66
CA ILE A 290 10.44 -10.62 5.83
C ILE A 290 11.75 -11.39 6.05
N ASN A 291 12.72 -10.72 6.67
CA ASN A 291 13.98 -11.32 7.10
C ASN A 291 13.91 -11.67 8.60
N GLY A 292 13.88 -12.98 8.89
CA GLY A 292 13.86 -13.53 10.24
C GLY A 292 12.44 -13.84 10.75
N ALA A 293 12.24 -13.69 12.06
CA ALA A 293 10.92 -13.84 12.67
C ALA A 293 9.97 -12.74 12.21
N ASP A 294 8.65 -13.00 12.22
CA ASP A 294 7.66 -11.95 12.01
C ASP A 294 7.92 -10.90 13.08
N GLU A 295 7.89 -9.63 12.69
CA GLU A 295 7.94 -8.57 13.69
C GLU A 295 6.83 -8.87 14.70
N ALA A 296 7.21 -8.98 15.97
CA ALA A 296 6.22 -9.04 17.02
C ALA A 296 5.32 -7.82 16.79
N VAL A 297 4.02 -8.04 16.60
CA VAL A 297 3.07 -6.95 16.70
C VAL A 297 3.25 -6.42 18.11
N GLU A 298 3.93 -5.27 18.27
CA GLU A 298 4.08 -4.59 19.54
C GLU A 298 2.67 -4.17 19.99
N THR A 299 1.97 -5.10 20.63
CA THR A 299 0.64 -4.86 21.22
C THR A 299 0.76 -4.10 22.55
N SER A 300 1.97 -4.02 23.10
CA SER A 300 2.31 -3.19 24.25
C SER A 300 3.75 -2.68 24.15
N PHE A 301 3.94 -1.38 23.94
CA PHE A 301 5.22 -0.74 24.22
C PHE A 301 5.40 -0.67 25.74
N ASP A 302 6.60 -0.99 26.23
CA ASP A 302 6.92 -0.98 27.66
C ASP A 302 6.78 0.46 28.23
N PRO A 303 5.79 0.73 29.09
CA PRO A 303 5.57 2.08 29.62
C PRO A 303 6.71 2.58 30.51
N ASP A 304 7.63 1.71 30.95
CA ASP A 304 8.82 2.11 31.69
C ASP A 304 9.93 2.66 30.78
N LYS A 305 9.77 2.55 29.45
CA LYS A 305 10.64 3.16 28.44
C LYS A 305 10.11 4.49 27.91
N ILE A 306 9.21 5.14 28.63
CA ILE A 306 8.65 6.45 28.27
C ILE A 306 9.22 7.55 29.17
N ASN A 307 9.51 8.69 28.54
CA ASN A 307 9.74 9.97 29.20
C ASN A 307 8.39 10.63 29.50
N TRP A 308 7.82 10.27 30.65
CA TRP A 308 6.53 10.81 31.13
C TRP A 308 6.66 12.28 31.50
N CYS A 309 5.75 13.12 30.99
CA CYS A 309 5.65 14.51 31.41
C CYS A 309 5.03 14.62 32.81
N ASP A 310 5.20 15.78 33.45
CA ASP A 310 4.51 16.11 34.70
C ASP A 310 3.01 16.30 34.45
N VAL A 311 2.17 15.98 35.44
CA VAL A 311 0.69 16.12 35.34
C VAL A 311 0.27 17.54 34.95
N ASN A 312 1.00 18.56 35.38
CA ASN A 312 0.71 19.97 35.09
C ASN A 312 1.45 20.51 33.86
N SER A 313 2.26 19.67 33.19
CA SER A 313 3.05 20.07 32.02
C SER A 313 2.17 20.51 30.85
N ASP A 314 2.67 21.43 30.03
CA ASP A 314 2.07 21.76 28.74
C ASP A 314 2.15 20.61 27.72
N LEU A 315 3.03 19.62 27.96
CA LEU A 315 3.09 18.39 27.18
C LEU A 315 1.95 17.42 27.51
N ASN A 316 1.27 17.60 28.65
CA ASN A 316 0.07 16.84 28.99
C ASN A 316 -1.13 17.43 28.24
N LEU A 317 -1.44 16.87 27.08
CA LEU A 317 -2.62 17.19 26.28
C LEU A 317 -3.93 16.93 27.04
N GLY A 318 -3.91 16.01 28.00
CA GLY A 318 -5.04 15.71 28.88
C GLY A 318 -5.13 16.61 30.12
N LYS A 319 -4.27 17.62 30.29
CA LYS A 319 -4.12 18.41 31.53
C LYS A 319 -5.44 18.95 32.08
N SER A 320 -6.31 19.45 31.21
CA SER A 320 -7.61 20.02 31.58
C SER A 320 -8.54 19.01 32.28
N SER A 321 -8.39 17.71 32.01
CA SER A 321 -9.19 16.68 32.68
C SER A 321 -8.91 16.58 34.16
N ASN A 322 -7.74 16.98 34.65
CA ASN A 322 -7.44 16.98 36.09
C ASN A 322 -8.22 18.08 36.84
N THR A 323 -8.73 19.11 36.16
CA THR A 323 -9.43 20.26 36.75
C THR A 323 -10.89 20.42 36.32
N ALA A 324 -11.40 19.55 35.43
CA ALA A 324 -12.77 19.64 34.93
C ALA A 324 -13.84 19.50 36.02
N GLY A 325 -13.58 18.68 37.04
CA GLY A 325 -14.38 18.61 38.28
C GLY A 325 -15.79 18.04 38.15
N LYS A 326 -16.18 17.60 36.95
CA LYS A 326 -17.50 17.05 36.63
C LYS A 326 -17.35 15.76 35.82
N MET A 327 -18.31 14.84 35.98
CA MET A 327 -18.46 13.65 35.15
C MET A 327 -19.90 13.48 34.69
N THR A 328 -20.08 12.84 33.54
CA THR A 328 -21.37 12.31 33.08
C THR A 328 -21.37 10.81 33.26
N PHE A 329 -22.50 10.25 33.69
CA PHE A 329 -22.61 8.83 33.99
C PHE A 329 -23.56 8.11 33.03
N PHE A 330 -23.23 6.85 32.74
CA PHE A 330 -24.18 5.87 32.24
C PHE A 330 -24.03 4.58 33.05
N TRP A 331 -25.02 4.28 33.89
CA TRP A 331 -25.03 3.17 34.82
C TRP A 331 -26.36 2.41 34.74
N SER A 332 -26.34 1.19 34.20
CA SER A 332 -27.53 0.36 34.02
C SER A 332 -27.20 -1.14 34.22
N ASP A 333 -28.18 -1.91 34.69
CA ASP A 333 -28.11 -3.39 34.66
C ASP A 333 -29.26 -4.02 33.87
N ASN A 334 -30.17 -3.19 33.36
CA ASN A 334 -31.28 -3.65 32.53
C ASN A 334 -30.92 -3.60 31.04
N ASP A 335 -31.76 -4.21 30.21
CA ASP A 335 -31.59 -4.23 28.75
C ASP A 335 -32.17 -2.97 28.06
N ALA A 336 -32.72 -2.04 28.84
CA ALA A 336 -33.13 -0.75 28.32
C ALA A 336 -31.92 0.19 28.27
N TRP A 337 -31.85 1.02 27.22
CA TRP A 337 -30.83 2.07 27.05
C TRP A 337 -31.10 3.27 27.97
N THR A 338 -31.46 3.01 29.22
CA THR A 338 -31.90 4.00 30.19
C THR A 338 -31.06 3.90 31.45
N GLN A 339 -30.70 5.06 31.99
CA GLN A 339 -30.02 5.19 33.28
C GLN A 339 -30.89 4.59 34.40
N THR A 340 -30.31 3.73 35.23
CA THR A 340 -31.00 3.21 36.42
C THR A 340 -30.69 4.05 37.65
N ALA A 341 -29.41 4.30 37.96
CA ALA A 341 -28.98 5.13 39.08
C ALA A 341 -27.56 5.64 38.88
N ASP A 342 -27.30 6.92 39.17
CA ASP A 342 -25.93 7.44 39.14
C ASP A 342 -25.07 6.84 40.25
N PRO A 343 -23.77 6.63 40.02
CA PRO A 343 -22.85 6.29 41.09
C PRO A 343 -22.73 7.46 42.09
N GLY A 344 -22.30 7.17 43.31
CA GLY A 344 -21.89 8.24 44.22
C GLY A 344 -20.68 8.98 43.62
N PHE A 345 -20.71 10.30 43.59
CA PHE A 345 -19.65 11.10 42.97
C PHE A 345 -19.19 12.23 43.89
N ALA A 346 -17.88 12.42 43.98
CA ALA A 346 -17.27 13.60 44.54
C ALA A 346 -16.01 13.98 43.77
N TYR A 347 -15.69 15.27 43.73
CA TYR A 347 -14.44 15.78 43.20
C TYR A 347 -13.83 16.77 44.19
N ALA A 348 -12.56 16.56 44.54
CA ALA A 348 -11.78 17.46 45.38
C ALA A 348 -10.30 17.32 45.02
N ASP A 349 -9.59 18.45 44.96
CA ASP A 349 -8.13 18.51 44.79
C ASP A 349 -7.59 17.66 43.62
N GLY A 350 -8.28 17.68 42.47
CA GLY A 350 -7.86 16.92 41.29
C GLY A 350 -8.23 15.43 41.31
N VAL A 351 -8.97 14.97 42.32
CA VAL A 351 -9.34 13.56 42.50
C VAL A 351 -10.83 13.35 42.26
N TYR A 352 -11.16 12.51 41.28
CA TYR A 352 -12.52 12.04 41.03
C TYR A 352 -12.80 10.80 41.86
N THR A 353 -13.75 10.86 42.78
CA THR A 353 -14.17 9.73 43.63
C THR A 353 -15.50 9.19 43.15
N ILE A 354 -15.51 7.92 42.76
CA ILE A 354 -16.69 7.17 42.31
C ILE A 354 -17.02 6.09 43.33
N THR A 355 -18.26 6.06 43.82
CA THR A 355 -18.80 5.00 44.66
C THR A 355 -19.76 4.16 43.85
N VAL A 356 -19.39 2.90 43.61
CA VAL A 356 -20.14 1.97 42.77
C VAL A 356 -21.50 1.64 43.43
N PRO A 357 -22.63 1.91 42.76
CA PRO A 357 -23.95 1.68 43.36
C PRO A 357 -24.30 0.19 43.38
N TYR A 358 -23.99 -0.53 42.29
CA TYR A 358 -24.19 -1.97 42.14
C TYR A 358 -23.35 -2.49 40.96
N ALA A 359 -23.13 -3.80 40.91
CA ALA A 359 -22.42 -4.45 39.82
C ALA A 359 -23.32 -4.59 38.58
N THR A 360 -22.81 -4.21 37.41
CA THR A 360 -23.53 -4.29 36.13
C THR A 360 -23.15 -5.56 35.34
N ASN A 361 -24.05 -6.02 34.48
CA ASN A 361 -23.89 -7.24 33.69
C ASN A 361 -23.06 -7.09 32.40
N ALA A 362 -22.69 -5.87 32.02
CA ALA A 362 -21.86 -5.61 30.85
C ALA A 362 -20.82 -4.50 31.10
N GLU A 363 -19.70 -4.60 30.39
CA GLU A 363 -18.53 -3.73 30.55
C GLU A 363 -18.85 -2.24 30.36
N TRP A 364 -19.63 -1.92 29.33
CA TRP A 364 -19.98 -0.54 28.96
C TRP A 364 -21.14 0.04 29.79
N LYS A 365 -21.74 -0.72 30.70
CA LYS A 365 -22.92 -0.26 31.45
C LYS A 365 -22.58 0.46 32.77
N GLY A 366 -21.31 0.78 33.02
CA GLY A 366 -20.85 1.55 34.20
C GLY A 366 -19.91 2.68 33.81
N GLN A 367 -20.31 3.52 32.85
CA GLN A 367 -19.45 4.57 32.28
C GLN A 367 -19.41 5.81 33.17
N CYS A 368 -18.21 6.30 33.43
CA CYS A 368 -17.93 7.57 34.08
C CYS A 368 -17.08 8.42 33.14
N SER A 369 -17.67 9.44 32.53
CA SER A 369 -17.05 10.23 31.46
C SER A 369 -16.67 11.63 31.92
N ILE A 370 -15.42 12.03 31.71
CA ILE A 370 -15.02 13.44 31.72
C ILE A 370 -15.16 13.96 30.28
N LYS A 371 -16.10 14.87 30.06
CA LYS A 371 -16.47 15.39 28.73
C LYS A 371 -15.86 16.75 28.43
N GLU A 372 -15.96 17.18 27.18
CA GLU A 372 -15.57 18.53 26.71
C GLU A 372 -14.09 18.84 26.99
N ILE A 373 -13.22 17.83 26.90
CA ILE A 373 -11.78 18.00 27.10
C ILE A 373 -11.19 18.59 25.81
N PRO A 374 -10.60 19.80 25.85
CA PRO A 374 -9.81 20.29 24.73
C PRO A 374 -8.54 19.43 24.61
N ILE A 375 -8.45 18.64 23.55
CA ILE A 375 -7.33 17.73 23.30
C ILE A 375 -7.15 17.54 21.80
N SER A 376 -5.96 17.91 21.29
CA SER A 376 -5.62 17.75 19.88
C SER A 376 -4.95 16.41 19.64
N ILE A 377 -5.66 15.50 18.99
CA ILE A 377 -5.18 14.20 18.55
C ILE A 377 -5.15 14.18 17.03
N VAL A 378 -3.96 13.93 16.51
CA VAL A 378 -3.65 13.80 15.08
C VAL A 378 -3.68 12.33 14.66
N LYS A 379 -4.30 12.05 13.51
CA LYS A 379 -4.33 10.74 12.86
C LYS A 379 -2.93 10.21 12.61
N ASP A 380 -2.75 8.89 12.78
CA ASP A 380 -1.51 8.14 12.57
C ASP A 380 -0.34 8.54 13.50
N ALA A 381 -0.52 9.54 14.36
CA ALA A 381 0.41 9.87 15.42
C ALA A 381 0.24 8.93 16.64
N ASN A 382 1.33 8.75 17.38
CA ASN A 382 1.39 7.90 18.56
C ASN A 382 1.31 8.72 19.85
N TYR A 383 0.61 8.19 20.85
CA TYR A 383 0.39 8.83 22.15
C TYR A 383 0.66 7.87 23.31
N ASP A 384 1.04 8.43 24.45
CA ASP A 384 1.17 7.73 25.72
C ASP A 384 0.15 8.29 26.71
N TYR A 385 -0.42 7.45 27.58
CA TYR A 385 -1.27 7.92 28.66
C TYR A 385 -1.10 7.14 29.95
N SER A 386 -1.29 7.87 31.04
CA SER A 386 -1.19 7.35 32.40
C SER A 386 -2.25 7.97 33.30
N PHE A 387 -2.66 7.24 34.32
CA PHE A 387 -3.44 7.76 35.43
C PHE A 387 -3.23 6.91 36.67
N THR A 388 -3.54 7.48 37.83
CA THR A 388 -3.55 6.76 39.11
C THR A 388 -4.98 6.48 39.52
N ILE A 389 -5.24 5.26 39.99
CA ILE A 389 -6.50 4.88 40.60
C ILE A 389 -6.28 4.18 41.94
N ASN A 390 -6.81 4.76 43.02
CA ASN A 390 -6.89 4.10 44.32
C ASN A 390 -8.23 3.37 44.43
N ALA A 391 -8.21 2.05 44.61
CA ALA A 391 -9.41 1.23 44.72
C ALA A 391 -9.60 0.71 46.15
N SER A 392 -10.82 0.81 46.70
CA SER A 392 -11.12 0.30 48.05
C SER A 392 -11.08 -1.23 48.16
N GLN A 393 -11.19 -1.92 47.03
CA GLN A 393 -11.17 -3.38 46.90
C GLN A 393 -10.63 -3.79 45.52
N ASP A 394 -10.30 -5.07 45.35
CA ASP A 394 -9.88 -5.61 44.05
C ASP A 394 -11.02 -5.44 43.02
N ILE A 395 -10.68 -4.91 41.85
CA ILE A 395 -11.60 -4.74 40.71
C ILE A 395 -11.09 -5.63 39.59
N GLN A 396 -11.88 -6.63 39.22
CA GLN A 396 -11.46 -7.62 38.22
C GLN A 396 -11.25 -7.00 36.84
N ARG A 397 -12.08 -6.01 36.49
CA ARG A 397 -12.03 -5.33 35.20
C ARG A 397 -12.52 -3.89 35.30
N MET A 398 -11.80 -3.01 34.65
CA MET A 398 -12.27 -1.72 34.13
C MET A 398 -11.79 -1.54 32.69
N THR A 399 -12.37 -0.57 32.00
CA THR A 399 -11.93 -0.16 30.66
C THR A 399 -11.69 1.34 30.65
N PHE A 400 -10.68 1.76 29.89
CA PHE A 400 -10.38 3.17 29.66
C PHE A 400 -10.48 3.48 28.17
N LYS A 401 -11.15 4.59 27.85
CA LYS A 401 -11.31 5.07 26.47
C LYS A 401 -11.03 6.55 26.37
N VAL A 402 -10.46 6.95 25.23
CA VAL A 402 -10.41 8.35 24.80
C VAL A 402 -11.16 8.45 23.50
N ASN A 403 -12.23 9.24 23.52
CA ASN A 403 -13.15 9.37 22.41
C ASN A 403 -13.21 10.82 21.94
N LYS A 404 -13.60 11.02 20.68
CA LYS A 404 -14.10 12.32 20.19
C LYS A 404 -15.35 12.74 20.98
N ASP A 405 -15.54 14.04 21.14
CA ASP A 405 -16.72 14.62 21.80
C ASP A 405 -17.13 15.92 21.08
N PRO A 406 -18.38 16.08 20.60
CA PRO A 406 -19.52 15.17 20.74
C PRO A 406 -19.43 13.90 19.87
N ASP A 407 -20.21 12.88 20.23
CA ASP A 407 -20.42 11.72 19.34
C ASP A 407 -21.20 12.17 18.10
N VAL A 408 -20.68 11.84 16.93
CA VAL A 408 -21.37 12.02 15.65
C VAL A 408 -21.80 10.64 15.16
N LYS A 409 -23.07 10.53 14.77
CA LYS A 409 -23.62 9.27 14.27
C LYS A 409 -22.82 8.82 13.03
N ASP A 410 -22.49 7.53 12.97
CA ASP A 410 -21.76 6.89 11.88
C ASP A 410 -20.30 7.38 11.69
N ASP A 411 -19.76 8.15 12.65
CA ASP A 411 -18.35 8.58 12.71
C ASP A 411 -17.57 7.69 13.70
N PRO A 412 -16.34 7.24 13.40
CA PRO A 412 -15.49 6.60 14.40
C PRO A 412 -15.26 7.52 15.60
N THR A 413 -15.71 7.09 16.79
CA THR A 413 -15.64 7.91 18.00
C THR A 413 -14.49 7.56 18.94
N THR A 414 -14.06 6.30 18.99
CA THR A 414 -13.06 5.82 19.96
C THR A 414 -11.66 5.83 19.37
N ALA A 415 -10.79 6.73 19.85
CA ALA A 415 -9.41 6.85 19.38
C ALA A 415 -8.49 5.88 20.11
N PHE A 416 -8.64 5.76 21.43
CA PHE A 416 -7.91 4.80 22.25
C PHE A 416 -8.89 3.94 23.04
N TYR A 417 -8.69 2.62 22.99
CA TYR A 417 -9.49 1.64 23.73
C TYR A 417 -8.58 0.65 24.46
N ASN A 418 -8.73 0.54 25.78
CA ASN A 418 -8.01 -0.44 26.60
C ASN A 418 -8.97 -1.15 27.53
N GLY A 419 -9.38 -2.34 27.12
CA GLY A 419 -10.20 -3.24 27.92
C GLY A 419 -9.37 -4.10 28.86
N THR A 420 -10.04 -4.64 29.89
CA THR A 420 -9.50 -5.66 30.80
C THR A 420 -8.36 -5.17 31.70
N ILE A 421 -8.48 -3.95 32.24
CA ILE A 421 -7.57 -3.46 33.27
C ILE A 421 -8.03 -4.00 34.63
N SER A 422 -7.23 -4.84 35.29
CA SER A 422 -7.49 -5.28 36.65
C SER A 422 -6.84 -4.33 37.65
N LEU A 423 -7.56 -3.99 38.72
CA LEU A 423 -7.05 -3.16 39.82
C LEU A 423 -6.93 -3.98 41.10
N LYS A 424 -5.86 -3.76 41.84
CA LYS A 424 -5.71 -4.22 43.21
C LYS A 424 -6.24 -3.20 44.18
N LYS A 425 -6.70 -3.67 45.35
CA LYS A 425 -6.99 -2.79 46.48
C LYS A 425 -5.76 -1.92 46.78
N GLY A 426 -5.97 -0.62 46.95
CA GLY A 426 -4.91 0.37 47.12
C GLY A 426 -4.58 1.10 45.81
N ASP A 427 -3.37 1.62 45.72
CA ASP A 427 -2.93 2.45 44.59
C ASP A 427 -2.55 1.59 43.38
N ASN A 428 -3.05 2.00 42.21
CA ASN A 428 -2.71 1.41 40.93
C ASN A 428 -2.25 2.52 39.99
N LEU A 429 -1.10 2.31 39.38
CA LEU A 429 -0.61 3.15 38.29
C LEU A 429 -0.90 2.46 36.97
N VAL A 430 -1.77 3.07 36.18
CA VAL A 430 -2.13 2.55 34.85
C VAL A 430 -1.35 3.34 33.81
N ARG A 431 -0.71 2.62 32.88
CA ARG A 431 0.09 3.21 31.80
C ARG A 431 -0.07 2.42 30.51
N PHE A 432 -0.20 3.15 29.41
CA PHE A 432 -0.14 2.60 28.06
C PHE A 432 0.68 3.53 27.19
N ALA A 433 1.48 2.93 26.32
CA ALA A 433 2.39 3.65 25.45
C ALA A 433 2.16 3.31 23.98
N LYS A 434 2.59 4.22 23.11
CA LYS A 434 2.59 4.07 21.65
C LYS A 434 1.22 3.70 21.07
N ARG A 435 0.19 4.46 21.45
CA ARG A 435 -1.20 4.26 21.02
C ARG A 435 -1.47 5.15 19.82
N THR A 436 -1.72 4.53 18.68
CA THR A 436 -1.91 5.23 17.40
C THR A 436 -3.37 5.64 17.21
N SER A 437 -3.63 6.93 16.97
CA SER A 437 -4.98 7.37 16.60
C SER A 437 -5.30 7.03 15.15
N LYS A 438 -6.56 6.72 14.83
CA LYS A 438 -7.02 6.42 13.46
C LYS A 438 -7.69 7.61 12.75
N PHE A 439 -7.89 8.71 13.47
CA PHE A 439 -8.57 9.91 12.99
C PHE A 439 -8.17 11.13 13.83
N ASP A 440 -8.49 12.32 13.32
CA ASP A 440 -8.19 13.61 13.95
C ASP A 440 -9.37 14.11 14.79
N PHE A 441 -9.08 14.76 15.92
CA PHE A 441 -10.06 15.54 16.69
C PHE A 441 -9.37 16.51 17.67
N ASP A 442 -10.04 17.62 17.97
CA ASP A 442 -9.55 18.67 18.88
C ASP A 442 -10.36 18.79 20.19
N GLN A 443 -11.43 18.02 20.32
CA GLN A 443 -12.22 17.91 21.53
C GLN A 443 -12.60 16.45 21.76
N GLY A 444 -12.36 15.98 22.99
CA GLY A 444 -12.59 14.60 23.36
C GLY A 444 -13.23 14.43 24.73
N LYS A 445 -13.48 13.16 25.06
CA LYS A 445 -13.93 12.72 26.38
C LYS A 445 -13.13 11.51 26.82
N MET A 446 -12.87 11.44 28.11
CA MET A 446 -12.20 10.30 28.75
C MET A 446 -13.27 9.47 29.46
N VAL A 447 -13.38 8.20 29.10
CA VAL A 447 -14.40 7.31 29.65
C VAL A 447 -13.73 6.25 30.51
N PHE A 448 -14.10 6.20 31.78
CA PHE A 448 -13.72 5.17 32.73
C PHE A 448 -14.94 4.25 32.93
N ASP A 449 -14.86 3.04 32.37
CA ASP A 449 -15.93 2.05 32.43
C ASP A 449 -15.65 1.06 33.56
N PHE A 450 -16.53 1.04 34.56
CA PHE A 450 -16.44 0.17 35.73
C PHE A 450 -17.48 -0.95 35.70
N GLY A 451 -17.87 -1.39 34.50
CA GLY A 451 -18.89 -2.42 34.34
C GLY A 451 -18.48 -3.76 34.99
N GLY A 452 -19.33 -4.24 35.90
CA GLY A 452 -19.07 -5.42 36.74
C GLY A 452 -18.26 -5.16 38.01
N ALA A 453 -17.89 -3.91 38.33
CA ALA A 453 -17.27 -3.59 39.60
C ALA A 453 -18.23 -3.90 40.77
N PRO A 454 -17.74 -4.40 41.92
CA PRO A 454 -18.62 -4.77 43.02
C PRO A 454 -19.26 -3.54 43.67
N ALA A 455 -20.50 -3.69 44.15
CA ALA A 455 -21.22 -2.66 44.89
C ALA A 455 -20.37 -2.10 46.05
N ASN A 456 -20.51 -0.79 46.31
CA ASN A 456 -19.78 -0.03 47.31
C ASN A 456 -18.25 0.04 47.12
N ALA A 457 -17.70 -0.42 45.98
CA ALA A 457 -16.33 -0.09 45.60
C ALA A 457 -16.18 1.44 45.52
N VAL A 458 -15.10 1.97 46.08
CA VAL A 458 -14.74 3.38 45.99
C VAL A 458 -13.48 3.49 45.15
N LEU A 459 -13.56 4.21 44.05
CA LEU A 459 -12.49 4.40 43.07
C LEU A 459 -12.11 5.87 43.02
N LYS A 460 -10.84 6.18 43.29
CA LYS A 460 -10.31 7.55 43.27
C LYS A 460 -9.33 7.72 42.12
N ILE A 461 -9.72 8.46 41.09
CA ILE A 461 -8.96 8.67 39.85
C ILE A 461 -8.24 10.01 39.94
N SER A 462 -6.94 10.03 39.63
CA SER A 462 -6.10 11.23 39.66
C SER A 462 -4.91 11.12 38.70
N ASN A 463 -4.14 12.21 38.57
CA ASN A 463 -2.88 12.25 37.83
C ASN A 463 -3.01 11.80 36.36
N ILE A 464 -4.04 12.29 35.67
CA ILE A 464 -4.34 11.89 34.29
C ILE A 464 -3.39 12.60 33.33
N ILE A 465 -2.67 11.81 32.53
CA ILE A 465 -1.73 12.26 31.52
C ILE A 465 -2.12 11.68 30.16
N ILE A 466 -2.15 12.51 29.14
CA ILE A 466 -2.10 12.11 27.72
C ILE A 466 -1.04 12.97 27.05
N GLN A 467 -0.04 12.36 26.41
CA GLN A 467 1.05 13.07 25.73
C GLN A 467 1.33 12.44 24.37
N LYS A 468 2.03 13.17 23.49
CA LYS A 468 2.63 12.54 22.30
C LYS A 468 3.67 11.50 22.73
N HIS A 469 3.80 10.44 21.94
CA HIS A 469 4.70 9.33 22.23
C HIS A 469 6.14 9.83 22.39
N ASN A 470 6.74 9.55 23.55
CA ASN A 470 8.06 10.08 23.91
C ASN A 470 8.95 8.97 24.51
N PRO A 471 9.59 8.13 23.67
CA PRO A 471 10.46 7.07 24.14
C PRO A 471 11.73 7.61 24.82
N LYS A 472 12.29 6.82 25.74
CA LYS A 472 13.57 7.07 26.42
C LYS A 472 14.77 7.00 25.48
#